data_AF-A0A3M1XUG3-F1
#
_entry.id   AF-A0A3M1XUG3-F1
#
_cell.length_a   1.000
_cell.length_b   1.000
_cell.length_c   1.000
_cell.angle_alpha   90.00
_cell.angle_beta   90.00
_cell.angle_gamma   90.00
#
_symmetry.space_group_name_H-M   'P 1'
#
loop_
_entity.id
_entity.type
_entity.pdbx_description
1 polymer ?
#
loop_
_entity_poly.entity_id
_entity_poly.type
_entity_poly.pdbx_seq_one_letter_code
_entity_poly.pdbx_strand_id
1 'polypeptide(L)'
;MHMVVFQAEHEIPLMRPHKGLPQTPGYVNQAGPSGRNISSLMRCFKSEATKAVRALGMADFKWQRGFHDRIIRSQEELERINHYIAENPGNWPDDSEYPG
;
A
#
# COMPACT_ATOMS: atom_id res chain seq x y z
N MET A 1 -9.62 -9.67 -9.43
CA MET A 1 -8.60 -9.49 -8.37
C MET A 1 -8.01 -8.13 -8.63
N HIS A 2 -8.54 -7.10 -7.97
CA HIS A 2 -8.28 -5.71 -8.33
C HIS A 2 -7.12 -5.21 -7.46
N MET A 3 -6.03 -4.77 -8.10
CA MET A 3 -4.94 -4.06 -7.43
C MET A 3 -5.13 -2.59 -7.75
N VAL A 4 -5.48 -1.79 -6.75
CA VAL A 4 -5.35 -0.33 -6.85
C VAL A 4 -3.85 -0.03 -6.84
N VAL A 5 -3.29 0.19 -8.02
CA VAL A 5 -1.90 0.61 -8.19
C VAL A 5 -1.87 2.13 -8.06
N PHE A 6 -1.28 2.62 -6.98
CA PHE A 6 -0.92 4.03 -6.90
C PHE A 6 0.36 4.23 -7.71
N GLN A 7 0.23 4.70 -8.95
CA GLN A 7 1.37 5.26 -9.68
C GLN A 7 1.69 6.62 -9.05
N ALA A 8 2.66 6.64 -8.14
CA ALA A 8 3.17 7.87 -7.56
C ALA A 8 4.12 8.54 -8.56
N GLU A 9 3.58 9.43 -9.40
CA GLU A 9 4.35 10.35 -10.26
C GLU A 9 5.08 11.45 -9.46
N HIS A 10 4.92 11.50 -8.14
CA HIS A 10 5.63 12.40 -7.26
C HIS A 10 6.57 11.62 -6.35
N GLU A 11 7.83 12.06 -6.30
CA GLU A 11 8.84 11.57 -5.38
C GLU A 11 8.26 11.49 -3.96
N ILE A 12 7.96 10.28 -3.48
CA ILE A 12 7.74 10.07 -2.05
C ILE A 12 9.08 10.41 -1.41
N PRO A 13 9.17 11.47 -0.57
CA PRO A 13 10.44 11.88 0.00
C PRO A 13 11.05 10.67 0.69
N LEU A 14 12.25 10.27 0.23
CA LEU A 14 13.00 9.10 0.67
C LEU A 14 12.70 8.81 2.14
N MET A 15 12.09 7.64 2.37
CA MET A 15 11.77 7.11 3.70
C MET A 15 12.88 7.50 4.68
N ARG A 16 12.60 8.46 5.57
CA ARG A 16 13.48 8.71 6.70
C ARG A 16 13.51 7.42 7.52
N PRO A 17 14.68 6.93 7.97
CA PRO A 17 14.72 5.78 8.84
C PRO A 17 13.91 6.14 10.09
N HIS A 18 12.74 5.51 10.24
CA HIS A 18 11.94 5.65 11.45
C HIS A 18 12.73 5.04 12.60
N LYS A 19 13.42 5.89 13.37
CA LYS A 19 13.89 5.54 14.70
C LYS A 19 12.64 5.25 15.55
N GLY A 20 12.35 3.97 15.74
CA GLY A 20 11.40 3.46 16.73
C GLY A 20 10.01 4.07 16.65
N LEU A 21 9.08 3.43 15.94
CA LEU A 21 7.66 3.74 16.04
C LEU A 21 7.22 3.66 17.52
N PRO A 22 6.58 4.71 18.08
CA PRO A 22 6.00 4.63 19.41
C PRO A 22 4.92 3.55 19.38
N GLN A 23 5.09 2.52 20.21
CA GLN A 23 4.06 1.51 20.39
C GLN A 23 2.89 2.18 21.11
N THR A 24 1.76 2.35 20.41
CA THR A 24 0.51 2.76 21.05
C THR A 24 0.16 1.74 22.13
N PRO A 25 -0.11 2.16 23.39
CA PRO A 25 -0.54 1.24 24.44
C PRO A 25 -1.87 0.60 24.01
N GLY A 26 -1.85 -0.69 23.66
CA GLY A 26 -3.07 -1.44 23.32
C GLY A 26 -2.97 -2.40 22.13
N TYR A 27 -1.90 -2.37 21.33
CA TYR A 27 -1.71 -3.35 20.23
C TYR A 27 -0.50 -4.25 20.48
N VAL A 28 -0.71 -5.32 21.23
CA VAL A 28 0.29 -6.39 21.41
C VAL A 28 0.34 -7.27 20.16
N ASN A 29 1.41 -7.16 19.37
CA ASN A 29 1.72 -8.18 18.37
C ASN A 29 2.34 -9.38 19.11
N GLN A 30 1.56 -10.41 19.44
CA GLN A 30 2.07 -11.68 19.95
C GLN A 30 2.71 -12.54 18.84
N ALA A 31 3.64 -11.98 18.06
CA ALA A 31 4.25 -12.71 16.95
C ALA A 31 5.74 -12.38 16.79
N GLY A 32 6.58 -12.98 17.63
CA GLY A 32 8.01 -13.23 17.39
C GLY A 32 8.90 -12.02 17.01
N PRO A 33 10.19 -12.24 16.71
CA PRO A 33 11.11 -11.15 16.36
C PRO A 33 10.84 -10.68 14.92
N SER A 34 9.91 -9.75 14.70
CA SER A 34 9.25 -9.58 13.38
C SER A 34 9.31 -8.16 12.79
N GLY A 35 10.53 -7.64 12.61
CA GLY A 35 10.81 -6.46 11.78
C GLY A 35 10.91 -6.73 10.26
N ARG A 36 10.82 -8.00 9.83
CA ARG A 36 11.09 -8.44 8.44
C ARG A 36 9.92 -9.21 7.83
N ASN A 37 8.73 -8.61 7.74
CA ASN A 37 7.62 -9.19 6.99
C ASN A 37 6.83 -8.12 6.23
N ILE A 38 6.09 -8.55 5.20
CA ILE A 38 5.33 -7.67 4.30
C ILE A 38 4.27 -6.86 5.06
N SER A 39 3.62 -7.45 6.07
CA SER A 39 2.62 -6.78 6.89
C SER A 39 3.20 -5.59 7.66
N SER A 40 4.40 -5.74 8.23
CA SER A 40 5.12 -4.65 8.91
C SER A 40 5.49 -3.54 7.93
N LEU A 41 5.94 -3.88 6.71
CA LEU A 41 6.25 -2.90 5.67
C LEU A 41 5.00 -2.12 5.22
N MET A 42 3.91 -2.83 4.93
CA MET A 42 2.64 -2.23 4.51
C MET A 42 2.04 -1.34 5.60
N ARG A 43 2.18 -1.72 6.88
CA ARG A 43 1.76 -0.88 8.01
C ARG A 43 2.53 0.44 8.04
N CYS A 44 3.86 0.39 7.90
CA CYS A 44 4.69 1.59 7.85
C CYS A 44 4.31 2.48 6.66
N PHE A 45 4.20 1.91 5.46
CA PHE A 45 3.81 2.63 4.25
C PHE A 45 2.46 3.32 4.40
N LYS A 46 1.40 2.57 4.75
CA LYS A 46 0.05 3.15 4.92
C LYS A 46 0.01 4.22 5.99
N SER A 47 0.79 4.08 7.06
CA SER A 47 0.89 5.09 8.13
C SER A 47 1.48 6.40 7.59
N GLU A 48 2.62 6.36 6.92
CA GLU A 48 3.28 7.55 6.39
C GLU A 48 2.47 8.22 5.27
N ALA A 49 1.93 7.42 4.34
CA ALA A 49 1.07 7.93 3.30
C ALA A 49 -0.20 8.60 3.88
N THR A 50 -0.81 8.03 4.92
CA THR A 50 -1.96 8.66 5.61
C THR A 50 -1.59 10.01 6.20
N LYS A 51 -0.41 10.14 6.83
CA LYS A 51 0.06 11.42 7.38
C LYS A 51 0.25 12.45 6.28
N ALA A 52 0.90 12.07 5.18
CA ALA A 52 1.12 12.96 4.04
C ALA A 52 -0.20 13.43 3.42
N VAL A 53 -1.13 12.50 3.14
CA VAL A 53 -2.46 12.80 2.59
C VAL A 53 -3.27 13.71 3.50
N ARG A 54 -3.27 13.46 4.81
CA ARG A 54 -3.98 14.31 5.78
C ARG A 54 -3.35 15.69 5.91
N ALA A 55 -2.03 15.80 5.79
CA ALA A 55 -1.33 17.09 5.76
C ALA A 55 -1.73 17.94 4.54
N LEU A 56 -2.19 17.31 3.45
CA LEU A 56 -2.75 17.99 2.28
C LEU A 56 -4.24 18.38 2.44
N GLY A 57 -4.82 18.22 3.64
CA GLY A 57 -6.20 18.63 3.94
C GLY A 57 -7.27 17.53 3.78
N MET A 58 -6.89 16.32 3.37
CA MET A 58 -7.80 15.18 3.24
C MET A 58 -7.98 14.44 4.57
N ALA A 59 -8.64 15.06 5.54
CA ALA A 59 -8.80 14.52 6.90
C ALA A 59 -9.54 13.16 6.93
N ASP A 60 -10.54 13.00 6.07
CA ASP A 60 -11.42 11.83 6.02
C ASP A 60 -10.85 10.66 5.20
N PHE A 61 -9.61 10.77 4.70
CA PHE A 61 -8.97 9.70 3.95
C PHE A 61 -8.89 8.39 4.75
N LYS A 62 -9.30 7.30 4.10
CA LYS A 62 -9.28 5.93 4.64
C LYS A 62 -8.80 4.95 3.58
N TRP A 63 -8.01 3.99 4.01
CA TRP A 63 -7.62 2.84 3.19
C TRP A 63 -8.73 1.80 3.13
N GLN A 64 -8.80 1.07 2.02
CA GLN A 64 -9.44 -0.25 2.01
C GLN A 64 -8.75 -1.17 3.05
N ARG A 65 -9.54 -2.02 3.70
CA ARG A 65 -9.06 -2.96 4.73
C ARG A 65 -8.14 -4.01 4.10
N GLY A 66 -7.03 -4.31 4.76
CA GLY A 66 -6.07 -5.33 4.31
C GLY A 66 -5.17 -4.85 3.17
N PHE A 67 -4.50 -5.78 2.52
CA PHE A 67 -3.74 -5.58 1.28
C PHE A 67 -3.68 -6.91 0.53
N HIS A 68 -3.49 -6.85 -0.79
CA HIS A 68 -3.26 -8.04 -1.61
C HIS A 68 -1.75 -8.27 -1.77
N ASP A 69 -1.31 -9.48 -1.50
CA ASP A 69 0.05 -9.92 -1.78
C ASP A 69 0.05 -11.26 -2.52
N ARG A 70 1.04 -11.44 -3.39
CA ARG A 70 1.20 -12.65 -4.19
C ARG A 70 2.67 -12.85 -4.54
N ILE A 71 3.18 -14.05 -4.31
CA ILE A 71 4.53 -14.45 -4.72
C ILE A 71 4.48 -14.77 -6.22
N ILE A 72 5.25 -14.03 -7.01
CA ILE A 72 5.44 -14.26 -8.45
C ILE A 72 6.45 -15.40 -8.62
N ARG A 73 6.07 -16.45 -9.36
CA ARG A 73 6.87 -17.68 -9.50
C ARG A 73 7.29 -17.98 -10.94
N SER A 74 6.82 -17.22 -11.91
CA SER A 74 7.21 -17.36 -13.31
C SER A 74 7.34 -16.01 -14.00
N GLN A 75 8.09 -16.01 -15.10
CA GLN A 75 8.26 -14.84 -15.95
C GLN A 75 6.93 -14.44 -16.62
N GLU A 76 6.14 -15.41 -17.09
CA GLU A 76 4.81 -15.18 -17.66
C GLU A 76 3.86 -14.49 -16.65
N GLU A 77 3.93 -14.90 -15.38
CA GLU A 77 3.14 -14.26 -14.33
C GLU A 77 3.57 -12.82 -14.08
N LEU A 78 4.88 -12.55 -14.08
CA LEU A 78 5.43 -11.20 -13.97
C LEU A 78 4.95 -10.31 -15.11
N GLU A 79 5.02 -10.79 -16.35
CA GLU A 79 4.58 -10.05 -17.54
C GLU A 79 3.10 -9.69 -17.47
N ARG A 80 2.24 -10.65 -17.10
CA ARG A 80 0.81 -10.40 -16.89
C ARG A 80 0.53 -9.36 -15.81
N ILE A 81 1.25 -9.42 -14.69
CA ILE A 81 1.09 -8.45 -13.60
C ILE A 81 1.54 -7.06 -14.05
N ASN A 82 2.68 -6.96 -14.73
CA ASN A 82 3.17 -5.67 -15.25
C ASN A 82 2.17 -5.06 -16.24
N HIS A 83 1.66 -5.87 -17.16
CA HIS A 83 0.64 -5.45 -18.11
C HIS A 83 -0.63 -4.97 -17.40
N TYR A 84 -1.15 -5.75 -16.44
CA TYR A 84 -2.29 -5.34 -15.62
C TYR A 84 -2.04 -4.01 -14.92
N ILE A 85 -0.88 -3.83 -14.29
CA ILE A 85 -0.53 -2.58 -13.58
C ILE A 85 -0.55 -1.38 -14.54
N ALA A 86 0.00 -1.54 -15.74
CA ALA A 86 0.07 -0.48 -16.73
C ALA A 86 -1.29 -0.10 -17.31
N GLU A 87 -2.18 -1.08 -17.53
CA GLU A 87 -3.49 -0.85 -18.14
C GLU A 87 -4.58 -0.45 -17.15
N ASN A 88 -4.43 -0.80 -15.87
CA ASN A 88 -5.46 -0.57 -14.85
C ASN A 88 -5.95 0.90 -14.76
N PRO A 89 -5.09 1.94 -14.84
CA PRO A 89 -5.56 3.33 -14.83
C PRO A 89 -6.53 3.66 -15.97
N GLY A 90 -6.30 3.10 -17.17
CA GLY A 90 -7.17 3.29 -18.33
C GLY A 90 -8.49 2.52 -18.22
N ASN A 91 -8.45 1.37 -17.56
CA ASN A 91 -9.63 0.50 -17.37
C ASN A 91 -10.48 0.91 -16.14
N TRP A 92 -10.00 1.84 -15.32
CA TRP A 92 -10.67 2.23 -14.07
C TRP A 92 -12.11 2.74 -14.23
N PRO A 93 -12.46 3.56 -15.24
CA PRO A 93 -13.83 4.06 -15.42
C PRO A 93 -14.86 2.95 -15.69
N ASP A 94 -14.41 1.83 -16.26
CA ASP A 94 -15.25 0.68 -16.58
C ASP A 94 -15.23 -0.38 -15.46
N ASP A 95 -14.51 -0.14 -14.37
CA ASP A 95 -14.41 -1.08 -13.25
C ASP A 95 -15.66 -1.01 -12.35
N SER A 96 -16.11 -2.18 -11.89
CA SER A 96 -17.21 -2.33 -10.93
C SER A 96 -16.98 -1.63 -9.59
N GLU A 97 -15.72 -1.38 -9.21
CA GLU A 97 -15.36 -0.64 -7.99
C GLU A 97 -15.24 0.88 -8.21
N TYR A 98 -15.52 1.37 -9.43
CA TYR A 98 -15.53 2.79 -9.73
C TYR A 98 -16.63 3.50 -8.93
N PRO A 99 -16.28 4.51 -8.09
CA PRO A 99 -17.23 5.11 -7.16
C PRO A 99 -18.29 6.02 -7.79
N GLY A 100 -18.18 6.38 -9.08
CA GLY A 100 -19.11 7.30 -9.75
C GLY A 100 -18.81 8.77 -9.50
#